data_AF-A0A5C0B2H0-F1
#
_entry.id   AF-A0A5C0B2H0-F1
#
_cell.length_a   1.000
_cell.length_b   1.000
_cell.length_c   1.000
_cell.angle_alpha   90.00
_cell.angle_beta   90.00
_cell.angle_gamma   90.00
#
_symmetry.space_group_name_H-M   'P 1'
#
loop_
_entity.id
_entity.type
_entity.pdbx_description
1 polymer ?
#
loop_
_entity_poly.entity_id
_entity_poly.type
_entity_poly.pdbx_seq_one_letter_code
_entity_poly.pdbx_strand_id
1 'polypeptide(L)'
;MATRATKTTSKTAAKAETDAAAVKTATKTTVKSTTKSASAGKSAVKTRKTTPAAPPEPAETVLSLSVQYNVAEQVRLPRWRLRRWVAQALAALEGPAGASFTLRLVGAAEGRRLNRDFRERDYATNVLTFEYGADPAGTVHGDIVICVPVLVREAKEQKKPFLNHAAHLVIHATLHALGYDHLDPEQEAEMEALEIEILARMAIPDPYQVS
;
A
#
# COMPACT_ATOMS: atom_id res chain seq x y z
N MET A 1 25.40 -60.02 -18.62
CA MET A 1 24.11 -60.34 -19.25
C MET A 1 23.06 -59.53 -18.51
N ALA A 2 22.39 -58.54 -19.11
CA ALA A 2 21.29 -58.68 -20.09
C ALA A 2 20.05 -59.36 -19.44
N THR A 3 18.82 -58.81 -19.48
CA THR A 3 18.29 -57.74 -20.35
C THR A 3 16.99 -57.10 -19.82
N ARG A 4 16.83 -55.79 -20.02
CA ARG A 4 15.64 -55.04 -20.50
C ARG A 4 14.21 -55.42 -20.01
N ALA A 5 13.52 -54.42 -19.46
CA ALA A 5 12.08 -54.18 -19.70
C ALA A 5 11.82 -52.69 -19.91
N THR A 6 11.01 -52.34 -20.93
CA THR A 6 10.74 -50.94 -21.36
C THR A 6 9.27 -50.76 -21.75
N LYS A 7 8.57 -49.77 -21.19
CA LYS A 7 7.44 -49.01 -21.77
C LYS A 7 7.10 -47.81 -20.84
N THR A 8 7.01 -46.54 -21.26
CA THR A 8 5.92 -45.87 -22.04
C THR A 8 4.59 -45.88 -21.27
N THR A 9 3.78 -44.82 -21.08
CA THR A 9 3.65 -43.42 -21.58
C THR A 9 4.01 -42.38 -20.46
N SER A 10 3.62 -41.08 -20.39
CA SER A 10 2.84 -40.16 -21.26
C SER A 10 3.21 -38.67 -21.13
N LYS A 11 3.21 -37.98 -22.28
CA LYS A 11 2.97 -36.54 -22.57
C LYS A 11 1.82 -35.89 -21.77
N THR A 12 1.96 -34.62 -21.33
CA THR A 12 1.13 -33.42 -21.70
C THR A 12 1.45 -32.20 -20.80
N ALA A 13 1.20 -30.99 -21.32
CA ALA A 13 1.52 -29.67 -20.75
C ALA A 13 0.46 -29.07 -19.80
N ALA A 14 0.89 -28.08 -19.01
CA ALA A 14 0.15 -26.90 -18.55
C ALA A 14 1.24 -25.84 -18.22
N LYS A 15 1.50 -24.79 -19.02
CA LYS A 15 0.65 -23.66 -19.41
C LYS A 15 -0.09 -23.07 -18.19
N ALA A 16 0.45 -21.98 -17.65
CA ALA A 16 -0.27 -21.13 -16.72
C ALA A 16 -1.31 -20.33 -17.51
N GLU A 17 -2.57 -20.39 -17.09
CA GLU A 17 -3.65 -19.54 -17.60
C GLU A 17 -3.89 -18.38 -16.64
N THR A 18 -3.76 -17.18 -17.19
CA THR A 18 -4.26 -15.92 -16.64
C THR A 18 -5.63 -15.64 -17.25
N ASP A 19 -6.68 -15.54 -16.43
CA ASP A 19 -8.04 -15.10 -16.76
C ASP A 19 -8.77 -14.82 -15.42
N ALA A 20 -9.78 -13.96 -15.26
CA ALA A 20 -10.52 -13.03 -16.13
C ALA A 20 -11.03 -11.88 -15.21
N ALA A 21 -11.11 -10.60 -15.58
CA ALA A 21 -11.89 -9.90 -16.62
C ALA A 21 -13.43 -9.82 -16.39
N ALA A 22 -13.95 -8.61 -16.14
CA ALA A 22 -15.33 -8.14 -16.42
C ALA A 22 -15.46 -6.61 -16.11
N VAL A 23 -15.29 -5.69 -17.06
CA VAL A 23 -16.33 -5.16 -18.00
C VAL A 23 -17.58 -4.57 -17.32
N LYS A 24 -17.72 -3.23 -17.38
CA LYS A 24 -19.00 -2.54 -17.70
C LYS A 24 -18.76 -1.28 -18.54
N THR A 25 -19.65 -1.07 -19.50
CA THR A 25 -19.64 0.05 -20.47
C THR A 25 -20.59 1.17 -20.06
N ALA A 26 -20.23 2.42 -20.36
CA ALA A 26 -21.18 3.54 -20.44
C ALA A 26 -20.68 4.63 -21.41
N THR A 27 -21.52 5.02 -22.36
CA THR A 27 -21.30 6.12 -23.31
C THR A 27 -22.10 7.35 -22.89
N LYS A 28 -21.53 8.57 -23.04
CA LYS A 28 -22.23 9.70 -23.72
C LYS A 28 -21.48 11.06 -23.77
N THR A 29 -21.48 11.61 -24.98
CA THR A 29 -21.91 12.99 -25.34
C THR A 29 -21.15 14.22 -24.82
N THR A 30 -20.40 14.80 -25.76
CA THR A 30 -20.07 16.22 -25.91
C THR A 30 -21.28 17.16 -25.77
N VAL A 31 -21.15 18.25 -25.00
CA VAL A 31 -21.96 19.47 -25.19
C VAL A 31 -21.06 20.70 -25.14
N LYS A 32 -21.28 21.64 -26.08
CA LYS A 32 -20.49 22.85 -26.29
C LYS A 32 -21.43 24.05 -26.34
N SER A 33 -21.28 25.01 -25.42
CA SER A 33 -21.87 26.35 -25.48
C SER A 33 -21.06 27.29 -24.57
N THR A 34 -20.34 28.31 -25.04
CA THR A 34 -20.72 29.56 -25.73
C THR A 34 -21.48 30.59 -24.88
N THR A 35 -20.75 31.68 -24.60
CA THR A 35 -21.21 33.07 -24.42
C THR A 35 -22.18 33.42 -23.29
N LYS A 36 -21.75 34.35 -22.41
CA LYS A 36 -22.09 35.77 -22.60
C LYS A 36 -21.15 36.72 -21.84
N SER A 37 -20.76 37.79 -22.52
CA SER A 37 -20.13 38.99 -21.91
C SER A 37 -21.23 39.93 -21.38
N ALA A 38 -20.99 40.56 -20.23
CA ALA A 38 -21.76 41.70 -19.74
C ALA A 38 -20.82 42.62 -18.95
N SER A 39 -20.87 43.92 -19.23
CA SER A 39 -19.91 44.90 -18.72
C SER A 39 -20.47 45.82 -17.64
N ALA A 40 -19.56 46.33 -16.81
CA ALA A 40 -19.58 47.66 -16.21
C ALA A 40 -20.79 48.09 -15.34
N GLY A 41 -20.68 47.84 -14.04
CA GLY A 41 -21.30 48.67 -12.99
C GLY A 41 -20.22 49.27 -12.10
N LYS A 42 -19.99 50.60 -12.15
CA LYS A 42 -19.08 51.28 -11.22
C LYS A 42 -19.78 51.58 -9.90
N SER A 43 -19.20 51.15 -8.78
CA SER A 43 -19.40 51.79 -7.47
C SER A 43 -18.15 51.63 -6.61
N ALA A 44 -17.64 52.73 -6.10
CA ALA A 44 -16.44 52.75 -5.26
C ALA A 44 -16.82 52.41 -3.81
N VAL A 45 -16.32 51.29 -3.29
CA VAL A 45 -16.36 50.98 -1.85
C VAL A 45 -14.93 51.06 -1.31
N LYS A 46 -14.75 51.85 -0.25
CA LYS A 46 -13.46 52.25 0.31
C LYS A 46 -13.27 51.63 1.70
N THR A 47 -12.63 50.47 1.81
CA THR A 47 -12.22 49.94 3.13
C THR A 47 -11.08 48.93 3.10
N ARG A 48 -10.20 49.07 4.10
CA ARG A 48 -9.30 48.06 4.70
C ARG A 48 -8.15 47.53 3.83
N LYS A 49 -6.95 47.96 4.24
CA LYS A 49 -5.66 47.36 3.90
C LYS A 49 -5.62 45.94 4.49
N THR A 50 -5.93 44.93 3.69
CA THR A 50 -5.76 43.51 4.05
C THR A 50 -4.28 43.16 4.00
N THR A 51 -3.67 42.88 5.15
CA THR A 51 -2.43 42.11 5.21
C THR A 51 -2.65 40.79 4.45
N PRO A 52 -1.73 40.32 3.60
CA PRO A 52 -1.84 38.98 3.04
C PRO A 52 -1.91 37.99 4.19
N ALA A 53 -2.95 37.14 4.19
CA ALA A 53 -2.94 35.98 5.07
C ALA A 53 -1.73 35.13 4.70
N ALA A 54 -0.97 34.66 5.70
CA ALA A 54 0.00 33.62 5.48
C ALA A 54 -0.70 32.40 4.83
N PRO A 55 -0.03 31.63 3.97
CA PRO A 55 -0.60 30.38 3.49
C PRO A 55 -1.04 29.52 4.69
N PRO A 56 -2.15 28.78 4.59
CA PRO A 56 -2.54 27.87 5.66
C PRO A 56 -1.38 26.91 5.90
N GLU A 57 -0.91 26.82 7.15
CA GLU A 57 0.10 25.83 7.50
C GLU A 57 -0.47 24.43 7.19
N PRO A 58 0.34 23.51 6.65
CA PRO A 58 -0.14 22.20 6.26
C PRO A 58 -0.78 21.52 7.47
N ALA A 59 -2.02 21.08 7.33
CA ALA A 59 -2.73 20.38 8.39
C ALA A 59 -1.95 19.11 8.75
N GLU A 60 -1.35 19.06 9.94
CA GLU A 60 -0.54 17.92 10.38
C GLU A 60 -1.39 16.66 10.38
N THR A 61 -1.11 15.70 9.48
CA THR A 61 -1.81 14.42 9.41
C THR A 61 -1.73 13.68 10.75
N VAL A 62 -2.87 13.53 11.41
CA VAL A 62 -2.93 12.93 12.75
C VAL A 62 -2.84 11.41 12.66
N LEU A 63 -1.71 10.84 13.09
CA LEU A 63 -1.50 9.37 13.12
C LEU A 63 -1.84 8.74 14.48
N SER A 64 -2.95 8.00 14.52
CA SER A 64 -3.25 6.97 15.52
C SER A 64 -2.75 5.61 15.04
N LEU A 65 -1.95 4.91 15.86
CA LEU A 65 -1.40 3.59 15.49
C LEU A 65 -1.40 2.63 16.69
N SER A 66 -2.19 1.57 16.59
CA SER A 66 -2.21 0.47 17.55
C SER A 66 -1.31 -0.68 17.06
N VAL A 67 -0.18 -0.92 17.73
CA VAL A 67 0.71 -2.05 17.37
C VAL A 67 0.44 -3.24 18.28
N GLN A 68 0.22 -4.42 17.69
CA GLN A 68 -0.07 -5.68 18.37
C GLN A 68 0.96 -6.76 18.02
N TYR A 69 1.29 -7.63 18.98
CA TYR A 69 2.26 -8.72 18.81
C TYR A 69 1.59 -10.04 19.21
N ASN A 70 1.37 -10.94 18.24
CA ASN A 70 0.91 -12.31 18.44
C ASN A 70 1.90 -13.31 17.80
N VAL A 71 3.11 -13.31 18.36
CA VAL A 71 4.30 -14.02 17.87
C VAL A 71 5.01 -14.64 19.05
N ALA A 72 5.48 -15.89 18.89
CA ALA A 72 6.13 -16.64 19.97
C ALA A 72 7.55 -16.13 20.30
N GLU A 73 8.21 -15.46 19.36
CA GLU A 73 9.59 -14.97 19.49
C GLU A 73 9.64 -13.44 19.59
N GLN A 74 10.67 -12.92 20.26
CA GLN A 74 10.93 -11.47 20.31
C GLN A 74 11.42 -10.96 18.94
N VAL A 75 10.50 -10.33 18.22
CA VAL A 75 10.77 -9.78 16.89
C VAL A 75 11.56 -8.47 17.00
N ARG A 76 12.56 -8.28 16.12
CA ARG A 76 13.40 -7.06 16.07
C ARG A 76 12.67 -5.82 15.49
N LEU A 77 11.36 -5.71 15.74
CA LEU A 77 10.46 -4.66 15.24
C LEU A 77 9.76 -3.95 16.42
N PRO A 78 10.46 -3.05 17.14
CA PRO A 78 9.87 -2.30 18.24
C PRO A 78 8.87 -1.25 17.74
N ARG A 79 7.85 -0.94 18.56
CA ARG A 79 6.74 -0.02 18.21
C ARG A 79 7.17 1.30 17.60
N TRP A 80 8.23 1.93 18.13
CA TRP A 80 8.73 3.22 17.62
C TRP A 80 9.21 3.15 16.17
N ARG A 81 9.77 2.01 15.74
CA ARG A 81 10.29 1.80 14.38
C ARG A 81 9.14 1.63 13.39
N LEU A 82 8.17 0.82 13.77
CA LEU A 82 6.93 0.60 13.00
C LEU A 82 6.17 1.92 12.83
N ARG A 83 5.97 2.69 13.92
CA ARG A 83 5.37 4.03 13.86
C ARG A 83 6.16 4.98 12.96
N ARG A 84 7.49 4.95 13.01
CA ARG A 84 8.33 5.77 12.12
C ARG A 84 8.11 5.43 10.65
N TRP A 85 8.04 4.16 10.28
CA TRP A 85 7.81 3.75 8.89
C TRP A 85 6.43 4.16 8.37
N VAL A 86 5.36 3.89 9.15
CA VAL A 86 3.99 4.34 8.83
C VAL A 86 3.94 5.87 8.68
N ALA A 87 4.58 6.61 9.59
CA ALA A 87 4.65 8.08 9.52
C ALA A 87 5.45 8.61 8.32
N GLN A 88 6.47 7.88 7.84
CA GLN A 88 7.21 8.26 6.63
C GLN A 88 6.38 8.06 5.36
N ALA A 89 5.58 7.00 5.29
CA ALA A 89 4.64 6.80 4.18
C ALA A 89 3.56 7.90 4.16
N LEU A 90 2.97 8.23 5.32
CA LEU A 90 2.00 9.33 5.43
C LEU A 90 2.61 10.69 5.07
N ALA A 91 3.84 10.98 5.52
CA ALA A 91 4.53 12.24 5.23
C ALA A 91 5.06 12.35 3.79
N ALA A 92 4.87 11.33 2.95
CA ALA A 92 5.15 11.40 1.51
C ALA A 92 3.92 11.77 0.67
N LEU A 93 2.73 11.85 1.28
CA LEU A 93 1.45 11.96 0.59
C LEU A 93 0.67 13.20 1.02
N GLU A 94 0.22 13.98 0.06
CA GLU A 94 -0.74 15.06 0.27
C GLU A 94 -2.16 14.50 0.12
N GLY A 95 -2.83 14.12 1.22
CA GLY A 95 -4.15 13.50 1.13
C GLY A 95 -4.92 13.37 2.46
N PRO A 96 -4.54 12.44 3.36
CA PRO A 96 -5.31 12.15 4.56
C PRO A 96 -5.20 13.25 5.61
N ALA A 97 -6.35 13.70 6.14
CA ALA A 97 -6.40 14.57 7.33
C ALA A 97 -5.93 13.83 8.58
N GLY A 98 -6.09 12.50 8.59
CA GLY A 98 -5.57 11.61 9.63
C GLY A 98 -5.49 10.16 9.16
N ALA A 99 -4.81 9.34 9.94
CA ALA A 99 -4.75 7.89 9.72
C ALA A 99 -4.89 7.16 11.05
N SER A 100 -5.71 6.11 11.06
CA SER A 100 -6.00 5.28 12.22
C SER A 100 -5.82 3.81 11.86
N PHE A 101 -4.66 3.26 12.19
CA PHE A 101 -4.27 1.92 11.78
C PHE A 101 -4.02 0.96 12.95
N THR A 102 -4.35 -0.31 12.76
CA THR A 102 -3.79 -1.41 13.57
C THR A 102 -2.67 -2.09 12.81
N LEU A 103 -1.48 -2.24 13.41
CA LEU A 103 -0.42 -3.06 12.85
C LEU A 103 -0.20 -4.28 13.74
N ARG A 104 -0.57 -5.47 13.25
CA ARG A 104 -0.53 -6.73 13.97
C ARG A 104 0.55 -7.66 13.41
N LEU A 105 1.54 -7.99 14.22
CA LEU A 105 2.58 -8.97 13.90
C LEU A 105 2.11 -10.36 14.33
N VAL A 106 2.10 -11.33 13.40
CA VAL A 106 1.52 -12.66 13.61
C VAL A 106 2.47 -13.80 13.25
N GLY A 107 2.25 -14.96 13.86
CA GLY A 107 2.87 -16.23 13.45
C GLY A 107 2.19 -16.86 12.23
N ALA A 108 2.86 -17.83 11.60
CA ALA A 108 2.43 -18.45 10.34
C ALA A 108 1.05 -19.13 10.41
N ALA A 109 0.66 -19.70 11.55
CA ALA A 109 -0.65 -20.33 11.71
C ALA A 109 -1.80 -19.31 11.65
N GLU A 110 -1.62 -18.12 12.27
CA GLU A 110 -2.59 -17.03 12.17
C GLU A 110 -2.55 -16.36 10.80
N GLY A 111 -1.37 -16.13 10.22
CA GLY A 111 -1.23 -15.58 8.86
C GLY A 111 -1.91 -16.46 7.80
N ARG A 112 -1.75 -17.79 7.86
CA ARG A 112 -2.45 -18.74 6.97
C ARG A 112 -3.95 -18.75 7.21
N ARG A 113 -4.40 -18.71 8.47
CA ARG A 113 -5.83 -18.64 8.82
C ARG A 113 -6.46 -17.39 8.19
N LEU A 114 -5.88 -16.21 8.41
CA LEU A 114 -6.41 -14.95 7.88
C LEU A 114 -6.38 -14.92 6.34
N ASN A 115 -5.30 -15.39 5.70
CA ASN A 115 -5.22 -15.41 4.24
C ASN A 115 -6.25 -16.36 3.61
N ARG A 116 -6.53 -17.49 4.26
CA ARG A 116 -7.61 -18.40 3.82
C ARG A 116 -8.99 -17.79 4.06
N ASP A 117 -9.25 -17.29 5.26
CA ASP A 117 -10.59 -16.86 5.67
C ASP A 117 -11.02 -15.54 4.99
N PHE A 118 -10.08 -14.70 4.53
CA PHE A 118 -10.37 -13.41 3.87
C PHE A 118 -9.93 -13.29 2.40
N ARG A 119 -9.03 -14.15 1.91
CA ARG A 119 -8.54 -14.13 0.51
C ARG A 119 -8.62 -15.50 -0.18
N GLU A 120 -9.28 -16.49 0.44
CA GLU A 120 -9.46 -17.87 -0.03
C GLU A 120 -8.15 -18.62 -0.34
N ARG A 121 -7.02 -18.17 0.22
CA ARG A 121 -5.67 -18.68 -0.04
C ARG A 121 -5.08 -19.42 1.17
N ASP A 122 -5.02 -20.74 1.11
CA ASP A 122 -4.57 -21.59 2.23
C ASP A 122 -3.04 -21.69 2.40
N TYR A 123 -2.36 -20.54 2.41
CA TYR A 123 -0.94 -20.41 2.75
C TYR A 123 -0.71 -19.14 3.58
N ALA A 124 0.37 -19.10 4.37
CA ALA A 124 0.75 -17.87 5.05
C ALA A 124 1.41 -16.89 4.05
N THR A 125 0.75 -15.78 3.76
CA THR A 125 1.34 -14.66 3.02
C THR A 125 2.24 -13.81 3.93
N ASN A 126 3.04 -12.90 3.35
CA ASN A 126 3.95 -12.01 4.08
C ASN A 126 3.22 -10.86 4.78
N VAL A 127 2.29 -10.21 4.07
CA VAL A 127 1.44 -9.14 4.59
C VAL A 127 -0.01 -9.26 4.07
N LEU A 128 -0.96 -8.81 4.88
CA LEU A 128 -2.36 -8.58 4.50
C LEU A 128 -2.75 -7.18 4.94
N THR A 129 -3.38 -6.43 4.05
CA THR A 129 -4.03 -5.15 4.37
C THR A 129 -5.55 -5.32 4.28
N PHE A 130 -6.24 -4.67 5.22
CA PHE A 130 -7.68 -4.55 5.29
C PHE A 130 -8.03 -3.06 5.33
N GLU A 131 -8.45 -2.50 4.19
CA GLU A 131 -8.92 -1.12 4.13
C GLU A 131 -10.37 -1.00 4.62
N TYR A 132 -10.65 0.04 5.39
CA TYR A 132 -12.01 0.40 5.81
C TYR A 132 -12.47 1.73 5.19
N GLY A 133 -11.59 2.39 4.41
CA GLY A 133 -11.84 3.67 3.77
C GLY A 133 -11.65 4.88 4.70
N ALA A 134 -12.07 6.05 4.22
CA ALA A 134 -12.05 7.29 4.98
C ALA A 134 -13.40 7.58 5.66
N ASP A 135 -13.34 8.12 6.88
CA ASP A 135 -14.52 8.65 7.57
C ASP A 135 -14.91 10.07 7.06
N PRO A 136 -16.06 10.64 7.48
CA PRO A 136 -16.47 11.98 7.06
C PRO A 136 -15.55 13.13 7.49
N ALA A 137 -14.55 12.88 8.35
CA ALA A 137 -13.52 13.85 8.71
C ALA A 137 -12.24 13.69 7.87
N GLY A 138 -12.20 12.74 6.92
CA GLY A 138 -11.03 12.46 6.09
C GLY A 138 -9.94 11.67 6.80
N THR A 139 -10.26 10.98 7.90
CA THR A 139 -9.33 10.04 8.54
C THR A 139 -9.47 8.67 7.89
N VAL A 140 -8.36 8.10 7.41
CA VAL A 140 -8.33 6.77 6.79
C VAL A 140 -8.16 5.69 7.85
N HIS A 141 -8.92 4.60 7.74
CA HIS A 141 -8.94 3.49 8.70
C HIS A 141 -8.55 2.16 8.03
N GLY A 142 -7.79 1.32 8.73
CA GLY A 142 -7.39 0.01 8.22
C GLY A 142 -6.53 -0.83 9.16
N ASP A 143 -6.47 -2.13 8.89
CA ASP A 143 -5.65 -3.09 9.63
C ASP A 143 -4.55 -3.69 8.72
N ILE A 144 -3.32 -3.70 9.21
CA ILE A 144 -2.12 -4.26 8.55
C ILE A 144 -1.64 -5.46 9.36
N VAL A 145 -1.61 -6.64 8.75
CA VAL A 145 -1.19 -7.90 9.39
C VAL A 145 0.08 -8.43 8.75
N ILE A 146 1.17 -8.53 9.51
CA ILE A 146 2.48 -8.96 9.03
C ILE A 146 2.83 -10.34 9.59
N CYS A 147 3.05 -11.31 8.71
CA CYS A 147 3.46 -12.66 9.08
C CYS A 147 4.99 -12.74 9.24
N VAL A 148 5.45 -12.68 10.48
CA VAL A 148 6.89 -12.56 10.78
C VAL A 148 7.73 -13.75 10.28
N PRO A 149 7.29 -15.02 10.39
CA PRO A 149 8.06 -16.14 9.85
C PRO A 149 8.26 -16.08 8.33
N VAL A 150 7.27 -15.56 7.59
CA VAL A 150 7.34 -15.41 6.12
C VAL A 150 8.27 -14.25 5.77
N LEU A 151 8.13 -13.09 6.43
CA LEU A 151 9.04 -11.95 6.30
C LEU A 151 10.51 -12.34 6.56
N VAL A 152 10.78 -13.15 7.59
CA VAL A 152 12.13 -13.65 7.91
C VAL A 152 12.65 -14.63 6.86
N ARG A 153 11.77 -15.44 6.26
CA ARG A 153 12.13 -16.37 5.17
C ARG A 153 12.50 -15.59 3.91
N GLU A 154 11.64 -14.68 3.46
CA GLU A 154 11.82 -13.87 2.26
C GLU A 154 13.07 -13.00 2.33
N ALA A 155 13.34 -12.35 3.47
CA ALA A 155 14.56 -11.56 3.65
C ALA A 155 15.83 -12.41 3.44
N LYS A 156 15.83 -13.69 3.86
CA LYS A 156 16.95 -14.62 3.61
C LYS A 156 17.01 -15.06 2.15
N GLU A 157 15.87 -15.44 1.57
CA GLU A 157 15.75 -15.91 0.17
C GLU A 157 16.20 -14.83 -0.82
N GLN A 158 15.78 -13.58 -0.60
CA GLN A 158 16.14 -12.40 -1.40
C GLN A 158 17.48 -11.75 -0.98
N LYS A 159 18.19 -12.32 0.02
CA LYS A 159 19.43 -11.78 0.62
C LYS A 159 19.34 -10.33 1.14
N LYS A 160 18.13 -9.81 1.35
CA LYS A 160 17.89 -8.45 1.86
C LYS A 160 18.12 -8.37 3.37
N PRO A 161 18.70 -7.28 3.91
CA PRO A 161 18.71 -7.06 5.35
C PRO A 161 17.28 -7.08 5.91
N PHE A 162 17.05 -7.84 6.98
CA PHE A 162 15.70 -8.04 7.55
C PHE A 162 14.95 -6.73 7.84
N LEU A 163 15.64 -5.70 8.31
CA LEU A 163 15.01 -4.40 8.59
C LEU A 163 14.62 -3.63 7.33
N ASN A 164 15.31 -3.86 6.21
CA ASN A 164 14.98 -3.23 4.93
C ASN A 164 13.74 -3.88 4.33
N HIS A 165 13.69 -5.22 4.29
CA HIS A 165 12.50 -5.96 3.84
C HIS A 165 11.28 -5.68 4.74
N ALA A 166 11.49 -5.55 6.06
CA ALA A 166 10.43 -5.17 7.00
C ALA A 166 9.94 -3.73 6.82
N ALA A 167 10.83 -2.77 6.51
CA ALA A 167 10.44 -1.40 6.21
C ALA A 167 9.63 -1.33 4.91
N HIS A 168 10.10 -2.02 3.87
CA HIS A 168 9.43 -2.15 2.58
C HIS A 168 7.99 -2.65 2.74
N LEU A 169 7.78 -3.83 3.34
CA LEU A 169 6.43 -4.38 3.51
C LEU A 169 5.54 -3.52 4.41
N VAL A 170 6.08 -2.78 5.37
CA VAL A 170 5.28 -1.84 6.20
C VAL A 170 4.84 -0.63 5.40
N ILE A 171 5.71 -0.08 4.54
CA ILE A 171 5.37 1.07 3.67
C ILE A 171 4.35 0.63 2.61
N HIS A 172 4.65 -0.43 1.86
CA HIS A 172 3.76 -1.04 0.88
C HIS A 172 2.35 -1.28 1.43
N ALA A 173 2.24 -1.92 2.59
CA ALA A 173 0.96 -2.16 3.25
C ALA A 173 0.28 -0.90 3.78
N THR A 174 1.03 0.15 4.11
CA THR A 174 0.49 1.48 4.48
C THR A 174 -0.03 2.23 3.27
N LEU A 175 0.63 2.13 2.12
CA LEU A 175 0.16 2.71 0.85
C LEU A 175 -1.15 2.05 0.41
N HIS A 176 -1.23 0.71 0.47
CA HIS A 176 -2.51 0.00 0.31
C HIS A 176 -3.58 0.48 1.30
N ALA A 177 -3.24 0.61 2.58
CA ALA A 177 -4.19 1.11 3.59
C ALA A 177 -4.67 2.55 3.34
N LEU A 178 -4.00 3.30 2.45
CA LEU A 178 -4.35 4.65 2.01
C LEU A 178 -5.08 4.68 0.65
N GLY A 179 -5.33 3.52 0.03
CA GLY A 179 -6.06 3.40 -1.24
C GLY A 179 -5.18 3.40 -2.49
N TYR A 180 -3.85 3.27 -2.35
CA TYR A 180 -2.98 2.95 -3.48
C TYR A 180 -3.08 1.46 -3.80
N ASP A 181 -3.22 1.12 -5.08
CA ASP A 181 -3.27 -0.27 -5.54
C ASP A 181 -2.29 -0.44 -6.71
N HIS A 182 -2.14 -1.66 -7.21
CA HIS A 182 -1.23 -2.02 -8.31
C HIS A 182 -1.96 -2.97 -9.29
N LEU A 183 -3.23 -2.69 -9.60
CA LEU A 183 -4.06 -3.56 -10.45
C LEU A 183 -3.73 -3.42 -11.95
N ASP A 184 -3.15 -2.30 -12.34
CA ASP A 184 -2.67 -2.01 -13.69
C ASP A 184 -1.23 -1.45 -13.68
N PRO A 185 -0.52 -1.45 -14.82
CA PRO A 185 0.88 -1.05 -14.88
C PRO A 185 1.16 0.43 -14.60
N GLU A 186 0.17 1.32 -14.74
CA GLU A 186 0.35 2.74 -14.42
C GLU A 186 0.29 2.95 -12.91
N GLN A 187 -0.67 2.29 -12.25
CA GLN A 187 -0.80 2.24 -10.79
C GLN A 187 0.41 1.56 -10.12
N GLU A 188 0.86 0.42 -10.65
CA GLU A 188 2.05 -0.29 -10.18
C GLU A 188 3.27 0.63 -10.21
N ALA A 189 3.54 1.28 -11.35
CA ALA A 189 4.69 2.18 -11.49
C ALA A 189 4.62 3.43 -10.56
N GLU A 190 3.43 3.98 -10.30
CA GLU A 190 3.25 5.07 -9.33
C GLU A 190 3.56 4.61 -7.90
N MET A 191 3.04 3.44 -7.50
CA MET A 191 3.24 2.86 -6.18
C MET A 191 4.72 2.47 -5.96
N GLU A 192 5.36 1.82 -6.93
CA GLU A 192 6.79 1.47 -6.87
C GLU A 192 7.67 2.73 -6.71
N ALA A 193 7.38 3.80 -7.46
CA ALA A 193 8.12 5.05 -7.37
C ALA A 193 8.01 5.70 -5.98
N LEU A 194 6.81 5.72 -5.39
CA LEU A 194 6.58 6.20 -4.02
C LEU A 194 7.34 5.34 -2.99
N GLU A 195 7.28 4.00 -3.11
CA GLU A 195 8.00 3.09 -2.22
C GLU A 195 9.51 3.31 -2.26
N ILE A 196 10.10 3.44 -3.46
CA ILE A 196 11.51 3.75 -3.67
C ILE A 196 11.87 5.09 -3.02
N GLU A 197 11.06 6.14 -3.21
CA GLU A 197 11.32 7.46 -2.64
C GLU A 197 11.29 7.44 -1.09
N ILE A 198 10.26 6.83 -0.51
CA ILE A 198 10.09 6.74 0.96
C ILE A 198 11.24 5.94 1.59
N LEU A 199 11.67 4.85 0.95
CA LEU A 199 12.80 4.04 1.41
C LEU A 199 14.14 4.80 1.30
N ALA A 200 14.35 5.52 0.19
CA ALA A 200 15.55 6.32 -0.02
C ALA A 200 15.70 7.45 1.02
N ARG A 201 14.60 8.12 1.42
CA ARG A 201 14.57 9.10 2.52
C ARG A 201 15.05 8.53 3.86
N MET A 202 15.07 7.20 4.03
CA MET A 202 15.57 6.49 5.20
C MET A 202 16.94 5.80 5.00
N ALA A 203 17.62 6.06 3.88
CA ALA A 203 18.84 5.38 3.45
C ALA A 203 18.68 3.85 3.32
N ILE A 204 17.47 3.39 2.93
CA ILE A 204 17.22 2.00 2.55
C ILE A 204 17.32 1.89 1.02
N PRO A 205 18.07 0.93 0.47
CA PRO A 205 18.15 0.72 -0.99
C PRO A 205 16.80 0.39 -1.62
N ASP A 206 16.69 0.68 -2.91
CA ASP A 206 15.61 0.25 -3.79
C ASP A 206 15.29 -1.25 -3.60
N PRO A 207 14.04 -1.62 -3.27
CA PRO A 207 13.68 -3.00 -3.01
C PRO A 207 13.46 -3.83 -4.29
N TYR A 208 13.34 -3.21 -5.46
CA TYR A 208 13.12 -3.86 -6.75
C TYR A 208 14.44 -4.17 -7.48
N GLN A 209 15.53 -3.48 -7.12
CA GLN A 209 16.87 -3.80 -7.60
C GLN A 209 17.37 -5.13 -7.03
N VAL A 210 17.58 -6.11 -7.91
CA VAL A 210 18.13 -7.43 -7.57
C VAL A 210 19.65 -7.31 -7.41
N SER A 211 20.12 -7.26 -6.16
CA SER A 211 21.54 -7.23 -5.76
C SER A 211 22.17 -8.61 -5.61
#